data_AF-A0A8J6SWA6-F1
#
_entry.id   AF-A0A8J6SWA6-F1
#
_cell.length_a   1.000
_cell.length_b   1.000
_cell.length_c   1.000
_cell.angle_alpha   90.00
_cell.angle_beta   90.00
_cell.angle_gamma   90.00
#
_symmetry.space_group_name_H-M   'P 1'
#
loop_
_entity.id
_entity.type
_entity.pdbx_description
1 polymer ?
#
loop_
_entity_poly.entity_id
_entity_poly.type
_entity_poly.pdbx_seq_one_letter_code
_entity_poly.pdbx_strand_id
1 'polypeptide(L)'
;MTLTRIEQPVAQSAASTATAITSLLPHLENTEQSYREVASAQPPKAMFNLGSYQWKNRLLLVFAPTENSPDYQQQMQLLQKQAAGLNDRHLLVIELLKEGKSRINNQIIDESAVAQLRNRFNISSEEFSVILVGKDGTQKRRDKSPVAPDIIFKQIDAMPMRRQEMQQRRS
;
A
#
# COMPACT_ATOMS: atom_id res chain seq x y z
N MET A 1 -50.18 -63.38 -9.71
CA MET A 1 -49.93 -62.56 -8.51
C MET A 1 -50.33 -61.13 -8.86
N THR A 2 -51.62 -60.79 -8.82
CA THR A 2 -52.36 -60.20 -7.68
C THR A 2 -51.89 -58.79 -7.30
N LEU A 3 -52.74 -57.82 -7.67
CA LEU A 3 -52.80 -56.42 -7.28
C LEU A 3 -52.81 -56.22 -5.75
N THR A 4 -52.21 -55.15 -5.25
CA THR A 4 -52.60 -54.44 -4.01
C THR A 4 -52.08 -53.00 -4.15
N ARG A 5 -52.86 -51.93 -4.40
CA ARG A 5 -54.10 -51.39 -3.80
C ARG A 5 -53.80 -50.43 -2.61
N ILE A 6 -53.93 -49.12 -2.88
CA ILE A 6 -54.29 -47.91 -2.05
C ILE A 6 -53.61 -47.67 -0.69
N GLU A 7 -53.39 -46.39 -0.36
CA GLU A 7 -54.25 -45.60 0.55
C GLU A 7 -54.07 -44.08 0.31
N GLN A 8 -55.18 -43.38 0.05
CA GLN A 8 -55.39 -42.01 0.53
C GLN A 8 -55.97 -42.13 1.95
N PRO A 9 -55.93 -41.10 2.82
CA PRO A 9 -57.16 -40.27 2.91
C PRO A 9 -57.01 -38.80 3.35
N VAL A 10 -57.92 -38.00 2.80
CA VAL A 10 -58.89 -37.11 3.48
C VAL A 10 -58.45 -35.71 3.97
N ALA A 11 -59.19 -34.76 3.40
CA ALA A 11 -59.34 -33.36 3.77
C ALA A 11 -60.26 -33.15 4.98
N GLN A 12 -60.11 -32.00 5.65
CA GLN A 12 -61.09 -31.25 6.46
C GLN A 12 -60.32 -30.04 7.04
N SER A 13 -60.86 -28.86 7.36
CA SER A 13 -62.16 -28.21 7.22
C SER A 13 -62.00 -26.78 7.80
N ALA A 14 -62.66 -25.81 7.17
CA ALA A 14 -63.29 -24.59 7.72
C ALA A 14 -62.58 -23.66 8.76
N ALA A 15 -62.41 -22.41 8.30
CA ALA A 15 -63.03 -21.18 8.85
C ALA A 15 -62.53 -20.52 10.16
N SER A 16 -62.21 -19.22 9.98
CA SER A 16 -62.65 -18.06 10.78
C SER A 16 -62.07 -17.80 12.17
N THR A 17 -61.21 -16.79 12.30
CA THR A 17 -61.52 -15.46 12.90
C THR A 17 -60.22 -14.65 13.11
N ALA A 18 -60.32 -13.34 12.87
CA ALA A 18 -59.28 -12.35 13.08
C ALA A 18 -59.08 -12.01 14.57
N THR A 19 -57.84 -11.65 14.98
CA THR A 19 -57.48 -10.46 15.81
C THR A 19 -56.07 -10.58 16.41
N ALA A 20 -55.16 -9.72 15.89
CA ALA A 20 -54.21 -8.82 16.59
C ALA A 20 -52.91 -9.28 17.32
N ILE A 21 -51.84 -8.52 16.99
CA ILE A 21 -50.71 -7.99 17.80
C ILE A 21 -49.39 -8.79 17.95
N THR A 22 -48.36 -8.27 17.26
CA THR A 22 -46.93 -8.06 17.62
C THR A 22 -46.01 -9.19 18.12
N SER A 23 -44.95 -9.39 17.31
CA SER A 23 -43.54 -9.76 17.59
C SER A 23 -43.15 -11.24 17.76
N LEU A 24 -42.47 -11.79 16.75
CA LEU A 24 -41.05 -12.28 16.81
C LEU A 24 -40.64 -12.83 15.40
N LEU A 25 -39.62 -12.25 14.74
CA LEU A 25 -38.97 -12.73 13.50
C LEU A 25 -37.94 -13.84 13.83
N PRO A 26 -37.41 -14.72 12.91
CA PRO A 26 -37.26 -14.53 11.45
C PRO A 26 -37.42 -15.80 10.56
N HIS A 27 -37.71 -15.63 9.27
CA HIS A 27 -37.24 -16.56 8.21
C HIS A 27 -37.31 -15.86 6.85
N LEU A 28 -36.16 -15.70 6.20
CA LEU A 28 -36.10 -15.67 4.73
C LEU A 28 -34.83 -16.39 4.32
N GLU A 29 -35.04 -17.61 3.84
CA GLU A 29 -34.13 -18.36 2.99
C GLU A 29 -33.67 -17.51 1.80
N ASN A 30 -32.35 -17.46 1.59
CA ASN A 30 -31.71 -17.47 0.27
C ASN A 30 -30.20 -17.29 0.46
N THR A 31 -29.41 -18.37 0.39
CA THR A 31 -27.94 -18.29 0.16
C THR A 31 -27.32 -19.62 -0.32
N GLU A 32 -28.04 -20.49 -1.04
CA GLU A 32 -27.43 -21.67 -1.69
C GLU A 32 -26.87 -21.33 -3.09
N GLN A 33 -26.11 -20.24 -3.19
CA GLN A 33 -25.31 -19.88 -4.38
C GLN A 33 -23.90 -19.39 -4.03
N SER A 34 -23.55 -19.36 -2.75
CA SER A 34 -22.17 -19.20 -2.30
C SER A 34 -21.55 -20.59 -2.15
N TYR A 35 -20.25 -20.76 -2.42
CA TYR A 35 -19.45 -21.99 -2.21
C TYR A 35 -19.21 -22.96 -3.40
N ARG A 36 -19.02 -22.47 -4.63
CA ARG A 36 -18.20 -23.20 -5.64
C ARG A 36 -17.27 -22.33 -6.48
N GLU A 37 -16.49 -21.47 -5.83
CA GLU A 37 -15.30 -20.89 -6.46
C GLU A 37 -14.17 -20.70 -5.44
N VAL A 38 -13.62 -21.82 -4.98
CA VAL A 38 -12.43 -21.89 -4.13
C VAL A 38 -11.23 -22.37 -4.96
N ALA A 39 -10.74 -21.54 -5.88
CA ALA A 39 -9.47 -21.80 -6.58
C ALA A 39 -8.87 -20.51 -7.20
N SER A 40 -8.49 -19.53 -6.39
CA SER A 40 -7.41 -18.55 -6.66
C SER A 40 -7.28 -17.48 -5.57
N ALA A 41 -7.35 -17.86 -4.30
CA ALA A 41 -7.02 -16.93 -3.22
C ALA A 41 -5.50 -16.78 -3.12
N GLN A 42 -4.94 -15.89 -3.94
CA GLN A 42 -3.63 -15.31 -3.67
C GLN A 42 -3.67 -14.72 -2.24
N PRO A 43 -2.67 -14.94 -1.37
CA PRO A 43 -2.63 -14.28 -0.07
C PRO A 43 -2.78 -12.76 -0.25
N PRO A 44 -3.42 -12.04 0.69
CA PRO A 44 -3.64 -10.61 0.55
C PRO A 44 -2.31 -9.90 0.27
N LYS A 45 -2.25 -9.31 -0.92
CA LYS A 45 -1.14 -8.53 -1.45
C LYS A 45 -0.78 -7.45 -0.44
N ALA A 46 0.47 -7.41 0.04
CA ALA A 46 0.89 -6.38 0.96
C ALA A 46 0.77 -5.01 0.29
N MET A 47 -0.24 -4.22 0.66
CA MET A 47 -0.32 -2.83 0.25
C MET A 47 0.90 -2.12 0.82
N PHE A 48 1.81 -1.68 -0.02
CA PHE A 48 2.92 -0.83 0.40
C PHE A 48 2.34 0.51 0.87
N ASN A 49 2.13 0.61 2.18
CA ASN A 49 1.65 1.82 2.80
C ASN A 49 2.87 2.62 3.26
N LEU A 50 3.14 3.76 2.62
CA LEU A 50 4.14 4.73 3.09
C LEU A 50 3.93 5.10 4.57
N GLY A 51 2.71 4.95 5.10
CA GLY A 51 2.32 5.13 6.49
C GLY A 51 3.08 4.28 7.50
N SER A 52 3.62 3.12 7.12
CA SER A 52 4.48 2.34 8.03
C SER A 52 5.84 2.99 8.28
N TYR A 53 6.28 3.89 7.40
CA TYR A 53 7.51 4.67 7.52
C TYR A 53 7.29 6.13 7.92
N GLN A 54 6.05 6.64 7.76
CA GLN A 54 5.64 7.94 8.27
C GLN A 54 5.99 8.03 9.76
N TRP A 55 6.41 9.21 10.20
CA TRP A 55 6.82 9.51 11.58
C TRP A 55 8.15 8.91 12.06
N LYS A 56 8.70 7.87 11.41
CA LYS A 56 10.00 7.26 11.77
C LYS A 56 11.16 7.77 10.92
N ASN A 57 10.98 7.77 9.59
CA ASN A 57 12.03 8.10 8.63
C ASN A 57 11.59 9.19 7.66
N ARG A 58 12.57 9.93 7.16
CA ARG A 58 12.44 10.74 5.94
C ARG A 58 12.64 9.78 4.76
N LEU A 59 11.93 9.99 3.66
CA LEU A 59 12.04 9.10 2.50
C LEU A 59 12.66 9.86 1.35
N LEU A 60 13.62 9.23 0.67
CA LEU A 60 14.15 9.67 -0.60
C LEU A 60 13.71 8.68 -1.67
N LEU A 61 12.68 9.04 -2.42
CA LEU A 61 12.17 8.23 -3.51
C LEU A 61 13.02 8.51 -4.75
N VAL A 62 13.55 7.47 -5.38
CA VAL A 62 14.30 7.56 -6.63
C VAL A 62 13.59 6.74 -7.69
N PHE A 63 12.94 7.43 -8.61
CA PHE A 63 12.23 6.85 -9.74
C PHE A 63 13.15 6.77 -10.94
N ALA A 64 13.08 5.67 -11.68
CA ALA A 64 13.76 5.53 -12.96
C ALA A 64 13.11 4.47 -13.86
N PRO A 65 13.35 4.48 -15.17
CA PRO A 65 12.93 3.39 -16.05
C PRO A 65 13.55 2.04 -15.66
N THR A 66 14.88 1.99 -15.51
CA THR A 66 15.62 0.73 -15.28
C THR A 66 16.86 0.94 -14.40
N GLU A 67 17.48 -0.15 -13.94
CA GLU A 67 18.79 -0.13 -13.24
C GLU A 67 19.94 0.41 -14.11
N ASN A 68 19.78 0.41 -15.44
CA ASN A 68 20.77 0.89 -16.41
C ASN A 68 20.56 2.36 -16.81
N SER A 69 19.54 3.03 -16.26
CA SER A 69 19.31 4.44 -16.54
C SER A 69 20.48 5.29 -16.01
N PRO A 70 21.14 6.13 -16.84
CA PRO A 70 22.34 6.88 -16.44
C PRO A 70 22.12 7.75 -15.20
N ASP A 71 21.00 8.47 -15.14
CA ASP A 71 20.66 9.32 -13.99
C ASP A 71 20.46 8.51 -12.71
N TYR A 72 19.87 7.31 -12.81
CA TYR A 72 19.72 6.42 -11.66
C TYR A 72 21.08 5.94 -11.14
N GLN A 73 21.96 5.48 -12.02
CA GLN A 73 23.30 5.04 -11.63
C GLN A 73 24.09 6.17 -10.99
N GLN A 74 24.06 7.37 -11.58
CA GLN A 74 24.70 8.55 -11.01
C GLN A 74 24.12 8.90 -9.63
N GLN A 75 22.78 8.89 -9.48
CA GLN A 75 22.14 9.18 -8.19
C GLN A 75 22.53 8.16 -7.12
N MET A 76 22.58 6.86 -7.45
CA MET A 76 22.97 5.81 -6.50
C MET A 76 24.45 5.94 -6.09
N GLN A 77 25.34 6.24 -7.04
CA GLN A 77 26.76 6.49 -6.74
C GLN A 77 26.96 7.68 -5.80
N LEU A 78 26.20 8.76 -6.01
CA LEU A 78 26.23 9.93 -5.13
C LEU A 78 25.80 9.58 -3.70
N LEU A 79 24.73 8.79 -3.54
CA LEU A 79 24.20 8.40 -2.23
C LEU A 79 25.11 7.41 -1.50
N GLN A 80 25.70 6.45 -2.22
CA GLN A 80 26.57 5.42 -1.65
C GLN A 80 27.79 6.05 -0.93
N LYS A 81 28.33 7.15 -1.46
CA LYS A 81 29.45 7.90 -0.88
C LYS A 81 29.08 8.62 0.45
N GLN A 82 27.81 8.62 0.85
CA GLN A 82 27.29 9.43 1.95
C GLN A 82 26.42 8.63 2.93
N ALA A 83 26.65 7.32 3.05
CA ALA A 83 25.86 6.41 3.90
C ALA A 83 25.70 6.91 5.35
N ALA A 84 26.76 7.40 5.98
CA ALA A 84 26.68 7.98 7.34
C ALA A 84 25.73 9.19 7.40
N GLY A 85 25.79 10.08 6.42
CA GLY A 85 24.93 11.26 6.35
C GLY A 85 23.44 10.93 6.14
N LEU A 86 23.15 9.84 5.42
CA LEU A 86 21.78 9.30 5.28
C LEU A 86 21.27 8.80 6.63
N ASN A 87 22.08 7.98 7.31
CA ASN A 87 21.74 7.40 8.62
C ASN A 87 21.53 8.47 9.69
N ASP A 88 22.41 9.47 9.80
CA ASP A 88 22.31 10.56 10.79
C ASP A 88 21.02 11.36 10.71
N ARG A 89 20.43 11.40 9.52
CA ARG A 89 19.21 12.12 9.17
C ARG A 89 18.00 11.20 9.07
N HIS A 90 18.13 9.92 9.43
CA HIS A 90 17.09 8.91 9.29
C HIS A 90 16.45 8.96 7.89
N LEU A 91 17.30 9.10 6.85
CA LEU A 91 16.86 9.20 5.45
C LEU A 91 16.94 7.82 4.80
N LEU A 92 15.77 7.29 4.45
CA LEU A 92 15.60 6.00 3.81
C LEU A 92 15.46 6.17 2.30
N VAL A 93 16.32 5.50 1.53
CA VAL A 93 16.26 5.49 0.07
C VAL A 93 15.29 4.42 -0.39
N ILE A 94 14.40 4.77 -1.31
CA ILE A 94 13.43 3.85 -1.94
C ILE A 94 13.64 3.91 -3.45
N GLU A 95 13.99 2.77 -4.04
CA GLU A 95 14.29 2.62 -5.45
C GLU A 95 13.04 2.14 -6.17
N LEU A 96 12.59 2.91 -7.17
CA LEU A 96 11.28 2.76 -7.83
C LEU A 96 11.46 2.66 -9.34
N LEU A 97 11.76 1.44 -9.79
CA LEU A 97 12.07 1.12 -11.18
C LEU A 97 10.82 0.63 -11.91
N LYS A 98 10.65 1.04 -13.17
CA LYS A 98 9.62 0.47 -14.04
C LYS A 98 9.96 -0.99 -14.37
N GLU A 99 11.21 -1.23 -14.75
CA GLU A 99 11.74 -2.57 -15.06
C GLU A 99 12.96 -2.84 -14.17
N GLY A 100 13.02 -4.04 -13.59
CA GLY A 100 14.05 -4.43 -12.62
C GLY A 100 13.52 -4.53 -11.20
N LYS A 101 14.41 -4.56 -10.21
CA LYS A 101 14.03 -4.81 -8.81
C LYS A 101 13.94 -3.49 -8.05
N SER A 102 12.71 -3.03 -7.84
CA SER A 102 12.42 -1.93 -6.91
C SER A 102 12.65 -2.36 -5.46
N ARG A 103 13.20 -1.48 -4.62
CA ARG A 103 13.70 -1.84 -3.29
C ARG A 103 13.46 -0.79 -2.22
N ILE A 104 13.38 -1.26 -0.99
CA ILE A 104 13.45 -0.48 0.25
C ILE A 104 14.28 -1.25 1.27
N ASN A 105 15.34 -0.68 1.84
CA ASN A 105 16.23 -1.40 2.77
C ASN A 105 16.64 -2.80 2.28
N ASN A 106 17.08 -2.91 1.01
CA ASN A 106 17.41 -4.16 0.34
C ASN A 106 16.26 -5.17 0.14
N GLN A 107 15.06 -4.89 0.63
CA GLN A 107 13.87 -5.72 0.40
C GLN A 107 13.22 -5.33 -0.92
N ILE A 108 12.86 -6.33 -1.73
CA ILE A 108 12.14 -6.11 -2.98
C ILE A 108 10.72 -5.66 -2.66
N ILE A 109 10.22 -4.67 -3.38
CA ILE A 109 8.83 -4.20 -3.29
C ILE A 109 8.07 -4.56 -4.57
N ASP A 110 6.79 -4.88 -4.41
CA ASP A 110 5.93 -5.32 -5.50
C ASP A 110 5.69 -4.22 -6.54
N GLU A 111 5.54 -4.62 -7.81
CA GLU A 111 5.28 -3.69 -8.91
C GLU A 111 4.03 -2.82 -8.70
N SER A 112 2.99 -3.33 -8.04
CA SER A 112 1.81 -2.52 -7.74
C SER A 112 2.09 -1.41 -6.73
N ALA A 113 3.01 -1.62 -5.79
CA ALA A 113 3.45 -0.56 -4.88
C ALA A 113 4.16 0.56 -5.67
N VAL A 114 5.02 0.17 -6.61
CA VAL A 114 5.71 1.10 -7.50
C VAL A 114 4.71 1.90 -8.32
N ALA A 115 3.72 1.24 -8.93
CA ALA A 115 2.66 1.89 -9.70
C ALA A 115 1.85 2.89 -8.85
N GLN A 116 1.47 2.51 -7.63
CA GLN A 116 0.77 3.41 -6.69
C GLN A 116 1.60 4.64 -6.34
N LEU A 117 2.91 4.47 -6.11
CA LEU A 117 3.81 5.58 -5.82
C LEU A 117 3.99 6.50 -7.03
N ARG A 118 4.17 5.94 -8.23
CA ARG A 118 4.25 6.72 -9.47
C ARG A 118 2.99 7.56 -9.69
N ASN A 119 1.81 6.96 -9.49
CA ASN A 119 0.54 7.68 -9.59
C ASN A 119 0.42 8.77 -8.52
N ARG A 120 0.73 8.46 -7.25
CA ARG A 120 0.66 9.41 -6.14
C ARG A 120 1.53 10.65 -6.37
N PHE A 121 2.71 10.47 -6.97
CA PHE A 121 3.65 11.56 -7.24
C PHE A 121 3.56 12.08 -8.68
N ASN A 122 2.65 11.55 -9.50
CA ASN A 122 2.45 11.92 -10.89
C ASN A 122 3.75 11.85 -11.72
N ILE A 123 4.42 10.69 -11.67
CA ILE A 123 5.68 10.39 -12.37
C ILE A 123 5.43 9.34 -13.46
N SER A 124 5.81 9.64 -14.69
CA SER A 124 5.68 8.71 -15.83
C SER A 124 6.61 7.50 -15.68
N SER A 125 6.29 6.35 -16.30
CA SER A 125 7.14 5.15 -16.26
C SER A 125 8.55 5.39 -16.82
N GLU A 126 8.65 6.28 -17.80
CA GLU A 126 9.91 6.62 -18.49
C GLU A 126 10.68 7.77 -17.83
N GLU A 127 10.15 8.35 -16.75
CA GLU A 127 10.72 9.52 -16.09
C GLU A 127 11.66 9.14 -14.94
N PHE A 128 12.84 9.77 -14.92
CA PHE A 128 13.69 9.83 -13.74
C PHE A 128 13.23 10.98 -12.82
N SER A 129 13.13 10.71 -11.52
CA SER A 129 12.88 11.77 -10.54
C SER A 129 13.37 11.38 -9.15
N VAL A 130 13.84 12.39 -8.41
CA VAL A 130 14.18 12.28 -6.99
C VAL A 130 13.18 13.09 -6.18
N ILE A 131 12.55 12.47 -5.19
CA ILE A 131 11.56 13.12 -4.34
C ILE A 131 11.93 12.92 -2.87
N LEU A 132 12.08 14.03 -2.15
CA LEU A 132 12.25 14.01 -0.70
C LEU A 132 10.88 14.15 -0.03
N VAL A 133 10.55 13.21 0.85
CA VAL A 133 9.36 13.23 1.71
C VAL A 133 9.80 13.37 3.17
N GLY A 134 9.21 14.32 3.88
CA GLY A 134 9.47 14.55 5.29
C GLY A 134 8.89 13.45 6.18
N LYS A 135 9.24 13.46 7.48
CA LYS A 135 8.62 12.57 8.48
C LYS A 135 7.12 12.81 8.65
N ASP A 136 6.65 13.98 8.25
CA ASP A 136 5.24 14.39 8.21
C ASP A 136 4.49 13.82 6.98
N GLY A 137 5.17 13.07 6.12
CA GLY A 137 4.59 12.49 4.91
C GLY A 137 4.39 13.47 3.76
N THR A 138 4.82 14.73 3.91
CA THR A 138 4.69 15.75 2.87
C THR A 138 5.90 15.79 1.95
N GLN A 139 5.68 16.04 0.66
CA GLN A 139 6.76 16.27 -0.30
C GLN A 139 7.48 17.58 0.05
N LYS A 140 8.80 17.52 0.21
CA LYS A 140 9.66 18.68 0.53
C LYS A 140 10.47 19.17 -0.65
N ARG A 141 10.71 18.30 -1.63
CA ARG A 141 11.53 18.58 -2.82
C ARG A 141 11.21 17.56 -3.91
N ARG A 142 11.36 17.99 -5.16
CA ARG A 142 11.31 17.17 -6.38
C ARG A 142 12.38 17.68 -7.33
N ASP A 143 13.19 16.77 -7.84
CA ASP A 143 14.20 17.05 -8.86
C ASP A 143 14.06 16.05 -10.01
N LYS A 144 14.35 16.51 -11.23
CA LYS A 144 14.28 15.71 -12.48
C LYS A 144 15.65 15.26 -12.99
N SER A 145 16.69 15.49 -12.20
CA SER A 145 18.07 15.13 -12.49
C SER A 145 18.77 14.70 -11.20
N PRO A 146 19.91 13.98 -11.26
CA PRO A 146 20.62 13.56 -10.07
C PRO A 146 21.01 14.73 -9.18
N VAL A 147 20.79 14.58 -7.88
CA VAL A 147 21.02 15.62 -6.86
C VAL A 147 22.10 15.18 -5.91
N ALA A 148 23.03 16.10 -5.65
CA ALA A 148 24.09 15.91 -4.67
C ALA A 148 23.50 15.74 -3.25
N PRO A 149 24.00 14.80 -2.42
CA PRO A 149 23.45 14.55 -1.10
C PRO A 149 23.52 15.76 -0.17
N ASP A 150 24.52 16.63 -0.31
CA ASP A 150 24.65 17.83 0.51
C ASP A 150 23.48 18.81 0.32
N ILE A 151 22.94 18.92 -0.91
CA ILE A 151 21.73 19.71 -1.19
C ILE A 151 20.51 19.12 -0.48
N ILE A 152 20.38 17.79 -0.51
CA ILE A 152 19.31 17.06 0.19
C ILE A 152 19.44 17.25 1.71
N PHE A 153 20.66 17.14 2.25
CA PHE A 153 20.95 17.28 3.67
C PHE A 153 20.68 18.69 4.18
N LYS A 154 21.11 19.71 3.45
CA LYS A 154 20.80 21.12 3.76
C LYS A 154 19.29 21.36 3.84
N GLN A 155 18.53 20.81 2.88
CA GLN A 155 17.05 20.89 2.92
C GLN A 155 16.48 20.20 4.16
N ILE A 156 17.03 19.04 4.55
CA ILE A 156 16.60 18.30 5.73
C ILE A 156 16.90 19.05 7.02
N ASP A 157 18.11 19.60 7.16
CA ASP A 157 18.58 20.29 8.36
C ASP A 157 17.85 21.60 8.60
N ALA A 158 17.29 22.21 7.55
CA ALA A 158 16.39 23.36 7.64
C ALA A 158 14.97 23.01 8.12
N MET A 159 14.59 21.73 8.21
CA MET A 159 13.23 21.35 8.63
C MET A 159 13.02 21.50 10.14
N PRO A 160 11.84 21.99 10.60
CA PRO A 160 11.56 22.22 12.03
C PRO A 160 11.82 21.00 12.93
N MET A 161 11.29 19.82 12.55
CA MET A 161 11.52 18.58 13.29
C MET A 161 13.01 18.22 13.38
N ARG A 162 13.79 18.49 12.31
CA ARG A 162 15.23 18.20 12.33
C ARG A 162 15.97 19.12 13.30
N ARG A 163 15.61 20.40 13.36
CA ARG A 163 16.17 21.34 14.33
C ARG A 163 15.88 20.91 15.77
N GLN A 164 14.67 20.41 16.04
CA GLN A 164 14.31 19.87 17.36
C GLN A 164 15.15 18.64 17.73
N GLU A 165 15.32 17.67 16.82
CA GLU A 165 16.19 16.50 17.02
C GLU A 165 17.63 16.91 17.38
N MET A 166 18.19 17.88 16.65
CA MET A 166 19.55 18.36 16.90
C MET A 166 19.69 19.08 18.24
N GLN A 167 18.66 19.83 18.66
CA GLN A 167 18.64 20.49 19.96
C GLN A 167 18.60 19.47 21.11
N GLN A 168 17.77 18.43 20.99
CA GLN A 168 17.65 17.36 21.99
C GLN A 168 18.93 16.53 22.14
N ARG A 169 19.75 16.40 21.08
CA ARG A 169 21.05 15.72 21.14
C ARG A 169 22.14 16.53 21.85
N ARG A 170 21.92 17.83 22.08
CA ARG A 170 22.89 18.76 22.67
C ARG A 170 22.65 19.02 24.16
N SER A 171 21.49 18.64 24.68
CA SER A 171 21.11 18.68 26.10
C SER A 171 21.42 17.35 26.78
#